data_AF-Q5NEK3-F1
#
_entry.id   AF-Q5NEK3-F1
#
_cell.length_a   1.000
_cell.length_b   1.000
_cell.length_c   1.000
_cell.angle_alpha   90.00
_cell.angle_beta   90.00
_cell.angle_gamma   90.00
#
_symmetry.space_group_name_H-M   'P 1'
#
loop_
_entity.id
_entity.type
_entity.pdbx_description
1 polymer ?
#
loop_
_entity_poly.entity_id
_entity_poly.type
_entity_poly.pdbx_seq_one_letter_code
_entity_poly.pdbx_strand_id
1 'polypeptide(L)'
;MKNIKLKKSTKILGSSLVSVMIFSFVVLVTVSSLVYVVRFNLLGIKSLNQQEAVITAEQQYIHNIFAKNSIKLGKNNIGDYDFDNVLKSSLAIFSNTNVDVSLYNAQPTAISNNIIHRLFYKGNLKLTKDIIYKDLPKHSMINYNSEFVPINIPYIDITRMNSSEQFYRLNQEQQISDNQHGFIGVIEKEYDWILISLNNGKIQVISLSGLNIAGDYKINIGWQLSQGRWQLLLAIYDNQHLYIFKTALNDLINNFDKAILDLSTPIDIIDPPKDIVTLSWYYHHDNSQPSLAVLTKRNDSAGNTSIIVEDIEYNSFNNNYKTSIKDAINGLGKLGDNNIYVEALDPSYTLAKSQLYVFVGDKLIVYNLANSNKNDTLIVPLQNIVKHKPIIVKKDFYEYYILTYSGDRYYQYKYTSNTNIISLANTVIYPEQKIENIVVRYSLKFIITNKNIYIDDFTNKQLSEVAT
;
A
#
# COMPACT_ATOMS: atom_id res chain seq x y z
N MET A 1 78.52 -43.83 -98.08
CA MET A 1 78.09 -43.80 -96.66
C MET A 1 78.73 -42.62 -95.93
N LYS A 2 77.94 -41.59 -95.62
CA LYS A 2 77.87 -40.87 -94.31
C LYS A 2 77.16 -39.52 -94.53
N ASN A 3 75.88 -39.48 -94.13
CA ASN A 3 75.11 -38.25 -93.99
C ASN A 3 75.52 -37.55 -92.69
N ILE A 4 75.93 -36.29 -92.78
CA ILE A 4 76.07 -35.41 -91.61
C ILE A 4 74.87 -34.45 -91.63
N LYS A 5 73.93 -34.64 -90.71
CA LYS A 5 72.85 -33.70 -90.41
C LYS A 5 73.39 -32.59 -89.49
N LEU A 6 73.35 -31.35 -89.96
CA LEU A 6 73.49 -30.16 -89.13
C LEU A 6 72.21 -29.97 -88.29
N LYS A 7 72.35 -29.94 -86.97
CA LYS A 7 71.27 -29.70 -86.00
C LYS A 7 71.14 -28.18 -85.77
N LYS A 8 69.93 -27.67 -85.99
CA LYS A 8 69.51 -26.28 -85.81
C LYS A 8 69.62 -25.88 -84.33
N SER A 9 70.30 -24.77 -84.04
CA SER A 9 70.31 -24.09 -82.75
C SER A 9 69.02 -23.27 -82.59
N THR A 10 68.24 -23.52 -81.54
CA THR A 10 67.17 -22.63 -81.07
C THR A 10 67.56 -22.08 -79.70
N LYS A 11 67.83 -20.76 -79.65
CA LYS A 11 67.64 -19.94 -78.44
C LYS A 11 66.15 -19.63 -78.29
N ILE A 12 65.65 -19.56 -77.05
CA ILE A 12 64.87 -18.45 -76.47
C ILE A 12 64.79 -18.69 -74.95
N LEU A 13 65.47 -17.84 -74.18
CA LEU A 13 65.28 -17.60 -72.75
C LEU A 13 64.41 -16.34 -72.66
N GLY A 14 63.20 -16.43 -72.09
CA GLY A 14 62.31 -15.29 -71.90
C GLY A 14 60.85 -15.68 -71.69
N SER A 15 60.51 -16.26 -70.54
CA SER A 15 59.10 -16.50 -70.14
C SER A 15 58.90 -16.91 -68.65
N SER A 16 59.96 -17.10 -67.85
CA SER A 16 59.77 -17.53 -66.46
C SER A 16 59.32 -16.38 -65.52
N LEU A 17 59.75 -15.14 -65.75
CA LEU A 17 59.49 -14.03 -64.84
C LEU A 17 57.99 -13.66 -64.76
N VAL A 18 57.30 -13.58 -65.91
CA VAL A 18 55.86 -13.27 -65.96
C VAL A 18 55.04 -14.39 -65.34
N SER A 19 55.40 -15.66 -65.62
CA SER A 19 54.77 -16.82 -65.00
C SER A 19 54.96 -16.83 -63.48
N VAL A 20 56.16 -16.49 -62.98
CA VAL A 20 56.45 -16.35 -61.55
C VAL A 20 55.68 -15.18 -60.92
N MET A 21 55.52 -14.05 -61.60
CA MET A 21 54.69 -12.93 -61.11
C MET A 21 53.22 -13.30 -61.02
N ILE A 22 52.67 -13.96 -62.04
CA ILE A 22 51.26 -14.42 -62.03
C ILE A 22 51.07 -15.44 -60.91
N PHE A 23 51.96 -16.42 -60.76
CA PHE A 23 51.90 -17.39 -59.68
C PHE A 23 52.01 -16.72 -58.30
N SER A 24 52.94 -15.77 -58.14
CA SER A 24 53.11 -15.02 -56.89
C SER A 24 51.89 -14.18 -56.57
N PHE A 25 51.25 -13.58 -57.57
CA PHE A 25 50.01 -12.82 -57.40
C PHE A 25 48.84 -13.72 -57.03
N VAL A 26 48.68 -14.87 -57.68
CA VAL A 26 47.65 -15.87 -57.33
C VAL A 26 47.85 -16.40 -55.91
N VAL A 27 49.10 -16.69 -55.51
CA VAL A 27 49.45 -17.08 -54.13
C VAL A 27 49.15 -15.94 -53.16
N LEU A 28 49.50 -14.69 -53.48
CA LEU A 28 49.20 -13.53 -52.65
C LEU A 28 47.68 -13.34 -52.45
N VAL A 29 46.89 -13.46 -53.53
CA VAL A 29 45.43 -13.30 -53.50
C VAL A 29 44.79 -14.43 -52.70
N THR A 30 45.24 -15.68 -52.87
CA THR A 30 44.73 -16.83 -52.13
C THR A 30 45.11 -16.77 -50.64
N VAL A 31 46.35 -16.42 -50.31
CA VAL A 31 46.79 -16.22 -48.93
C VAL A 31 46.05 -15.04 -48.29
N SER A 32 45.88 -13.92 -48.99
CA SER A 32 45.14 -12.76 -48.47
C SER A 32 43.66 -13.08 -48.25
N SER A 33 43.03 -13.82 -49.15
CA SER A 33 41.64 -14.29 -49.01
C SER A 33 41.51 -15.26 -47.84
N LEU A 34 42.47 -16.18 -47.66
CA LEU A 34 42.51 -17.11 -46.53
C LEU A 34 42.66 -16.35 -45.21
N VAL A 35 43.58 -15.38 -45.14
CA VAL A 35 43.79 -14.52 -43.96
C VAL A 35 42.53 -13.71 -43.65
N TYR A 36 41.84 -13.19 -44.67
CA TYR A 36 40.59 -12.47 -44.49
C TYR A 36 39.49 -13.35 -43.90
N VAL A 37 39.28 -14.55 -44.45
CA VAL A 37 38.29 -15.52 -43.95
C VAL A 37 38.62 -15.98 -42.54
N VAL A 38 39.88 -16.28 -42.24
CA VAL A 38 40.32 -16.67 -40.89
C VAL A 38 40.09 -15.54 -39.90
N ARG A 39 40.44 -14.29 -40.24
CA ARG A 39 40.20 -13.12 -39.39
C ARG A 39 38.71 -12.90 -39.16
N PHE A 40 37.88 -13.01 -40.20
CA PHE A 40 36.44 -12.86 -40.11
C PHE A 40 35.83 -13.92 -39.18
N ASN A 41 36.20 -15.19 -39.35
CA ASN A 41 35.72 -16.28 -38.50
C ASN A 41 36.19 -16.14 -37.05
N LEU A 42 37.44 -15.73 -36.81
CA LEU A 42 37.96 -15.46 -35.47
C LEU A 42 37.19 -14.32 -34.77
N LEU A 43 36.86 -13.25 -35.49
CA LEU A 43 36.02 -12.17 -34.97
C LEU A 43 34.60 -12.66 -34.67
N GLY A 44 34.04 -13.50 -35.54
CA GLY A 44 32.74 -14.15 -35.33
C GLY A 44 32.73 -15.02 -34.07
N ILE A 45 33.72 -15.92 -33.91
CA ILE A 45 33.88 -16.77 -32.71
C ILE A 45 34.08 -15.91 -31.46
N LYS A 46 34.93 -14.87 -31.53
CA LYS A 46 35.15 -13.97 -30.40
C LYS A 46 33.87 -13.23 -30.00
N SER A 47 33.06 -12.81 -30.98
CA SER A 47 31.75 -12.19 -30.72
C SER A 47 30.79 -13.17 -30.06
N LEU A 48 30.70 -14.41 -30.55
CA LEU A 48 29.84 -15.45 -29.98
C LEU A 48 30.26 -15.79 -28.55
N ASN A 49 31.54 -16.03 -28.30
CA ASN A 49 32.06 -16.31 -26.96
C ASN A 49 31.81 -15.13 -25.99
N GLN A 50 31.93 -13.89 -26.46
CA GLN A 50 31.59 -12.72 -25.64
C GLN A 50 30.10 -12.66 -25.30
N GLN A 51 29.23 -12.98 -26.27
CA GLN A 51 27.79 -13.01 -26.05
C GLN A 51 27.39 -14.14 -25.08
N GLU A 52 27.98 -15.32 -25.24
CA GLU A 52 27.77 -16.46 -24.34
C GLU A 52 28.22 -16.13 -22.91
N ALA A 53 29.41 -15.52 -22.74
CA ALA A 53 29.89 -15.11 -21.42
C ALA A 53 28.99 -14.06 -20.75
N VAL A 54 28.42 -13.11 -21.52
CA VAL A 54 27.44 -12.13 -21.03
C VAL A 54 26.14 -12.82 -20.58
N ILE A 55 25.64 -13.78 -21.37
CA ILE A 55 24.44 -14.56 -21.02
C ILE A 55 24.68 -15.38 -19.76
N THR A 56 25.83 -16.06 -19.62
CA THR A 56 26.15 -16.84 -18.43
C THR A 56 26.24 -15.95 -17.18
N ALA A 57 26.89 -14.79 -17.28
CA ALA A 57 26.97 -13.83 -16.18
C ALA A 57 25.57 -13.33 -15.77
N GLU A 58 24.70 -13.05 -16.75
CA GLU A 58 23.31 -12.68 -16.48
C GLU A 58 22.54 -13.82 -15.79
N GLN A 59 22.64 -15.06 -16.30
CA GLN A 59 21.95 -16.21 -15.72
C GLN A 59 22.39 -16.47 -14.28
N GLN A 60 23.68 -16.33 -13.98
CA GLN A 60 24.19 -16.42 -12.61
C GLN A 60 23.63 -15.30 -11.73
N TYR A 61 23.54 -14.08 -12.26
CA TYR A 61 22.96 -12.96 -11.53
C TYR A 61 21.46 -13.19 -11.23
N ILE A 62 20.67 -13.61 -12.21
CA ILE A 62 19.26 -13.95 -12.04
C ILE A 62 19.07 -15.13 -11.07
N HIS A 63 19.91 -16.17 -11.17
CA HIS A 63 19.88 -17.29 -10.23
C HIS A 63 20.16 -16.84 -8.80
N ASN A 64 21.11 -15.92 -8.60
CA ASN A 64 21.39 -15.35 -7.28
C ASN A 64 20.21 -14.53 -6.72
N ILE A 65 19.45 -13.84 -7.58
CA ILE A 65 18.23 -13.14 -7.17
C ILE A 65 17.20 -14.15 -6.64
N PHE A 66 16.95 -15.23 -7.38
CA PHE A 66 16.02 -16.28 -6.94
C PHE A 66 16.47 -16.96 -5.65
N ALA A 67 17.77 -17.28 -5.52
CA ALA A 67 18.31 -17.93 -4.33
C ALA A 67 18.26 -17.05 -3.08
N LYS A 68 18.49 -15.74 -3.21
CA LYS A 68 18.48 -14.78 -2.09
C LYS A 68 17.13 -14.10 -1.87
N ASN A 69 16.17 -14.34 -2.76
CA ASN A 69 14.89 -13.65 -2.83
C ASN A 69 15.02 -12.13 -2.59
N SER A 70 15.95 -11.49 -3.31
CA SER A 70 16.17 -10.04 -3.22
C SER A 70 16.99 -9.52 -4.40
N ILE A 71 16.78 -8.26 -4.77
CA ILE A 71 17.59 -7.54 -5.77
C ILE A 71 18.32 -6.39 -5.07
N LYS A 72 19.66 -6.38 -5.18
CA LYS A 72 20.46 -5.25 -4.70
C LYS A 72 20.39 -4.10 -5.68
N LEU A 73 19.81 -2.98 -5.25
CA LEU A 73 19.84 -1.72 -5.99
C LEU A 73 21.25 -1.09 -5.96
N GLY A 74 21.54 -0.26 -6.95
CA GLY A 74 22.84 0.39 -7.14
C GLY A 74 23.86 -0.50 -7.86
N LYS A 75 25.13 -0.08 -7.77
CA LYS A 75 26.25 -0.74 -8.44
C LYS A 75 26.78 -1.91 -7.61
N ASN A 76 26.93 -3.06 -8.26
CA ASN A 76 27.53 -4.27 -7.69
C ASN A 76 28.53 -4.85 -8.70
N ASN A 77 29.59 -5.51 -8.22
CA ASN A 77 30.61 -6.10 -9.08
C ASN A 77 30.80 -7.61 -8.80
N ILE A 78 31.12 -8.35 -9.85
CA ILE A 78 31.57 -9.74 -9.77
C ILE A 78 32.71 -9.91 -10.79
N GLY A 79 33.96 -9.88 -10.31
CA GLY A 79 35.13 -9.92 -11.18
C GLY A 79 35.19 -8.70 -12.12
N ASP A 80 35.28 -8.95 -13.44
CA ASP A 80 35.32 -7.93 -14.50
C ASP A 80 33.92 -7.42 -14.93
N TYR A 81 32.85 -7.93 -14.31
CA TYR A 81 31.47 -7.57 -14.60
C TYR A 81 30.92 -6.61 -13.55
N ASP A 82 30.37 -5.49 -14.00
CA ASP A 82 29.65 -4.53 -13.17
C ASP A 82 28.16 -4.58 -13.50
N PHE A 83 27.32 -4.67 -12.47
CA PHE A 83 25.88 -4.61 -12.55
C PHE A 83 25.39 -3.31 -11.94
N ASP A 84 24.53 -2.58 -12.64
CA ASP A 84 23.91 -1.35 -12.15
C ASP A 84 22.38 -1.51 -12.20
N ASN A 85 21.76 -1.52 -11.02
CA ASN A 85 20.33 -1.71 -10.86
C ASN A 85 19.68 -0.42 -10.36
N VAL A 86 18.84 0.19 -11.19
CA VAL A 86 18.15 1.42 -10.85
C VAL A 86 16.66 1.15 -10.73
N LEU A 87 16.08 1.41 -9.57
CA LEU A 87 14.63 1.35 -9.38
C LEU A 87 13.97 2.47 -10.20
N LYS A 88 13.12 2.09 -11.15
CA LYS A 88 12.39 3.02 -12.01
C LYS A 88 11.03 3.37 -11.40
N SER A 89 10.32 2.37 -10.88
CA SER A 89 9.03 2.56 -10.23
C SER A 89 8.74 1.41 -9.26
N SER A 90 7.91 1.71 -8.25
CA SER A 90 7.40 0.76 -7.26
C SER A 90 5.90 0.95 -7.16
N LEU A 91 5.13 -0.08 -7.48
CA LEU A 91 3.66 -0.04 -7.51
C LEU A 91 3.06 -1.08 -6.58
N ALA A 92 2.15 -0.66 -5.71
CA ALA A 92 1.36 -1.56 -4.88
C ALA A 92 0.27 -2.24 -5.72
N ILE A 93 0.17 -3.57 -5.63
CA ILE A 93 -0.85 -4.37 -6.31
C ILE A 93 -1.91 -4.76 -5.29
N PHE A 94 -3.16 -4.37 -5.50
CA PHE A 94 -4.26 -4.66 -4.59
C PHE A 94 -5.20 -5.74 -5.12
N SER A 95 -5.69 -6.59 -4.21
CA SER A 95 -6.84 -7.45 -4.49
C SER A 95 -8.15 -6.65 -4.47
N ASN A 96 -9.13 -7.13 -5.23
CA ASN A 96 -10.45 -6.51 -5.37
C ASN A 96 -11.59 -7.27 -4.71
N THR A 97 -11.29 -8.45 -4.18
CA THR A 97 -12.29 -9.38 -3.68
C THR A 97 -11.87 -9.89 -2.31
N ASN A 98 -12.86 -9.98 -1.43
CA ASN A 98 -12.72 -10.43 -0.05
C ASN A 98 -11.67 -9.62 0.73
N VAL A 99 -11.63 -8.31 0.51
CA VAL A 99 -10.65 -7.40 1.09
C VAL A 99 -11.30 -6.40 2.03
N ASP A 100 -10.64 -6.12 3.15
CA ASP A 100 -11.00 -5.03 4.05
C ASP A 100 -10.93 -3.69 3.29
N VAL A 101 -11.98 -2.89 3.40
CA VAL A 101 -12.12 -1.59 2.73
C VAL A 101 -12.22 -0.42 3.70
N SER A 102 -11.94 -0.61 5.00
CA SER A 102 -11.80 0.54 5.89
C SER A 102 -10.73 1.49 5.35
N LEU A 103 -11.01 2.79 5.43
CA LEU A 103 -10.06 3.84 5.09
C LEU A 103 -8.75 3.63 5.86
N TYR A 104 -7.62 3.79 5.17
CA TYR A 104 -6.25 3.58 5.66
C TYR A 104 -5.82 2.13 5.94
N ASN A 105 -6.75 1.16 5.92
CA ASN A 105 -6.42 -0.25 6.17
C ASN A 105 -6.08 -1.06 4.92
N ALA A 106 -6.01 -0.40 3.76
CA ALA A 106 -5.65 -1.00 2.49
C ALA A 106 -4.33 -1.77 2.61
N GLN A 107 -4.35 -3.04 2.21
CA GLN A 107 -3.16 -3.88 2.15
C GLN A 107 -3.00 -4.44 0.74
N PRO A 108 -1.88 -4.12 0.07
CA PRO A 108 -1.59 -4.74 -1.21
C PRO A 108 -1.26 -6.22 -1.03
N THR A 109 -1.44 -7.00 -2.09
CA THR A 109 -1.03 -8.40 -2.17
C THR A 109 0.48 -8.50 -2.45
N ALA A 110 1.02 -7.56 -3.21
CA ALA A 110 2.44 -7.50 -3.57
C ALA A 110 2.87 -6.07 -3.92
N ILE A 111 4.16 -5.79 -3.85
CA ILE A 111 4.79 -4.59 -4.40
C ILE A 111 5.53 -4.99 -5.67
N SER A 112 5.18 -4.39 -6.80
CA SER A 112 5.83 -4.60 -8.08
C SER A 112 6.89 -3.53 -8.31
N ASN A 113 8.15 -3.92 -8.21
CA ASN A 113 9.31 -3.10 -8.47
C ASN A 113 9.76 -3.29 -9.93
N ASN A 114 9.84 -2.19 -10.68
CA ASN A 114 10.43 -2.18 -12.02
C ASN A 114 11.86 -1.63 -11.93
N ILE A 115 12.83 -2.46 -12.27
CA ILE A 115 14.26 -2.18 -12.10
C ILE A 115 14.93 -2.20 -13.47
N ILE A 116 15.59 -1.10 -13.84
CA ILE A 116 16.47 -1.07 -15.00
C ILE A 116 17.79 -1.72 -14.57
N HIS A 117 18.06 -2.88 -15.16
CA HIS A 117 19.28 -3.64 -14.98
C HIS A 117 20.25 -3.38 -16.12
N ARG A 118 21.46 -2.94 -15.81
CA ARG A 118 22.55 -2.75 -16.78
C ARG A 118 23.74 -3.61 -16.40
N LEU A 119 24.29 -4.31 -17.39
CA LEU A 119 25.51 -5.11 -17.24
C LEU A 119 26.62 -4.50 -18.08
N PHE A 120 27.75 -4.26 -17.44
CA PHE A 120 28.98 -3.79 -18.05
C PHE A 120 30.05 -4.87 -17.93
N TYR A 121 30.90 -4.98 -18.94
CA TYR A 121 32.10 -5.80 -18.89
C TYR A 121 33.29 -4.90 -19.21
N LYS A 122 34.23 -4.78 -18.26
CA LYS A 122 35.38 -3.87 -18.35
C LYS A 122 34.97 -2.44 -18.75
N GLY A 123 33.96 -1.91 -18.08
CA GLY A 123 33.41 -0.56 -18.32
C GLY A 123 32.58 -0.38 -19.59
N ASN A 124 32.45 -1.39 -20.45
CA ASN A 124 31.62 -1.30 -21.65
C ASN A 124 30.22 -1.86 -21.39
N LEU A 125 29.18 -1.07 -21.68
CA LEU A 125 27.79 -1.53 -21.58
C LEU A 125 27.56 -2.71 -22.54
N LYS A 126 27.10 -3.83 -21.99
CA LYS A 126 26.79 -5.05 -22.75
C LYS A 126 25.31 -5.33 -22.83
N LEU A 127 24.56 -5.02 -21.78
CA LEU A 127 23.13 -5.32 -21.69
C LEU A 127 22.39 -4.25 -20.93
N THR A 128 21.17 -3.93 -21.36
CA THR A 128 20.17 -3.22 -20.57
C THR A 128 18.87 -4.01 -20.64
N LYS A 129 18.25 -4.30 -19.50
CA LYS A 129 16.96 -5.00 -19.39
C LYS A 129 16.11 -4.39 -18.29
N ASP A 130 14.81 -4.51 -18.43
CA ASP A 130 13.87 -4.21 -17.35
C ASP A 130 13.57 -5.52 -16.60
N ILE A 131 13.78 -5.51 -15.28
CA ILE A 131 13.45 -6.61 -14.38
C ILE A 131 12.22 -6.19 -13.57
N ILE A 132 11.15 -6.98 -13.67
CA ILE A 132 9.99 -6.84 -12.79
C ILE A 132 10.16 -7.83 -11.65
N TYR A 133 10.26 -7.30 -10.44
CA TYR A 133 10.42 -8.06 -9.22
C TYR A 133 9.27 -7.78 -8.26
N LYS A 134 8.69 -8.84 -7.68
CA LYS A 134 7.54 -8.73 -6.79
C LYS A 134 7.95 -9.08 -5.37
N ASP A 135 7.75 -8.13 -4.47
CA ASP A 135 8.02 -8.26 -3.06
C ASP A 135 6.73 -8.35 -2.25
N LEU A 136 6.81 -8.97 -1.08
CA LEU A 136 5.77 -8.85 -0.08
C LEU A 136 5.75 -7.41 0.46
N PRO A 137 4.58 -6.81 0.65
CA PRO A 137 4.49 -5.48 1.25
C PRO A 137 4.91 -5.50 2.71
N LYS A 138 5.29 -4.34 3.22
CA LYS A 138 5.54 -4.17 4.66
C LYS A 138 4.23 -4.35 5.40
N HIS A 139 4.29 -5.08 6.51
CA HIS A 139 3.10 -5.35 7.31
C HIS A 139 2.62 -4.07 8.02
N SER A 140 1.30 -3.91 8.10
CA SER A 140 0.66 -2.99 9.05
C SER A 140 0.41 -3.73 10.36
N MET A 141 0.66 -3.09 11.49
CA MET A 141 0.37 -3.67 12.80
C MET A 141 -1.12 -3.53 13.11
N ILE A 142 -1.75 -4.62 13.54
CA ILE A 142 -3.13 -4.61 14.01
C ILE A 142 -3.14 -4.15 15.47
N ASN A 143 -4.04 -3.22 15.79
CA ASN A 143 -4.23 -2.80 17.17
C ASN A 143 -5.08 -3.85 17.91
N TYR A 144 -4.48 -4.50 18.91
CA TYR A 144 -5.18 -5.41 19.83
C TYR A 144 -5.37 -4.84 21.24
N ASN A 145 -4.63 -3.78 21.60
CA ASN A 145 -4.66 -3.17 22.93
C ASN A 145 -4.88 -1.66 22.80
N SER A 146 -5.94 -1.15 23.42
CA SER A 146 -6.26 0.28 23.45
C SER A 146 -5.15 1.20 23.97
N GLU A 147 -4.19 0.66 24.72
CA GLU A 147 -3.02 1.39 25.22
C GLU A 147 -1.98 1.64 24.12
N PHE A 148 -1.90 0.78 23.10
CA PHE A 148 -0.89 0.87 22.04
C PHE A 148 -1.56 1.15 20.69
N VAL A 149 -1.41 2.37 20.19
CA VAL A 149 -1.97 2.77 18.91
C VAL A 149 -0.87 2.74 17.83
N PRO A 150 -0.91 1.77 16.89
CA PRO A 150 0.12 1.64 15.87
C PRO A 150 0.04 2.79 14.85
N ILE A 151 1.20 3.32 14.49
CA ILE A 151 1.38 4.29 13.42
C ILE A 151 1.64 3.51 12.13
N ASN A 152 0.56 3.25 11.38
CA ASN A 152 0.61 2.59 10.08
C ASN A 152 0.44 3.62 8.97
N ILE A 153 1.43 3.77 8.09
CA ILE A 153 1.30 4.59 6.89
C ILE A 153 0.48 3.82 5.85
N PRO A 154 -0.58 4.41 5.27
CA PRO A 154 -1.43 3.72 4.31
C PRO A 154 -0.70 3.35 3.01
N TYR A 155 -1.18 2.27 2.39
CA TYR A 155 -0.94 2.01 0.98
C TYR A 155 -2.07 2.61 0.15
N ILE A 156 -1.73 3.13 -1.02
CA ILE A 156 -2.71 3.70 -1.96
C ILE A 156 -2.49 3.15 -3.38
N ASP A 157 -3.58 2.99 -4.13
CA ASP A 157 -3.56 2.56 -5.53
C ASP A 157 -3.54 3.77 -6.47
N ILE A 158 -2.34 4.26 -6.77
CA ILE A 158 -2.17 5.40 -7.69
C ILE A 158 -2.71 5.12 -9.11
N THR A 159 -2.80 3.84 -9.50
CA THR A 159 -3.22 3.44 -10.85
C THR A 159 -4.73 3.58 -11.05
N ARG A 160 -5.49 3.60 -9.97
CA ARG A 160 -6.96 3.79 -9.98
C ARG A 160 -7.38 5.23 -9.81
N MET A 161 -6.43 6.11 -9.49
CA MET A 161 -6.74 7.52 -9.34
C MET A 161 -7.16 8.13 -10.68
N ASN A 162 -8.22 8.92 -10.67
CA ASN A 162 -8.54 9.78 -11.81
C ASN A 162 -7.57 10.98 -11.89
N SER A 163 -7.57 11.72 -13.00
CA SER A 163 -6.63 12.82 -13.22
C SER A 163 -6.70 13.91 -12.16
N SER A 164 -7.89 14.19 -11.62
CA SER A 164 -8.05 15.20 -10.57
C SER A 164 -7.48 14.75 -9.23
N GLU A 165 -7.65 13.47 -8.90
CA GLU A 165 -7.05 12.85 -7.71
C GLU A 165 -5.54 12.82 -7.80
N GLN A 166 -4.99 12.43 -8.96
CA GLN A 166 -3.54 12.45 -9.19
C GLN A 166 -2.97 13.86 -9.03
N PHE A 167 -3.63 14.87 -9.59
CA PHE A 167 -3.21 16.27 -9.49
C PHE A 167 -3.16 16.77 -8.04
N TYR A 168 -4.13 16.39 -7.22
CA TYR A 168 -4.18 16.81 -5.82
C TYR A 168 -3.17 16.05 -4.93
N ARG A 169 -3.03 14.74 -5.17
CA ARG A 169 -2.34 13.82 -4.25
C ARG A 169 -0.88 13.56 -4.59
N LEU A 170 -0.52 13.58 -5.87
CA LEU A 170 0.82 13.21 -6.32
C LEU A 170 1.66 14.45 -6.61
N ASN A 171 2.98 14.28 -6.64
CA ASN A 171 3.89 15.35 -7.05
C ASN A 171 3.82 15.59 -8.57
N GLN A 172 4.62 16.53 -9.08
CA GLN A 172 4.69 16.86 -10.51
C GLN A 172 5.12 15.68 -11.39
N GLU A 173 5.82 14.70 -10.83
CA GLU A 173 6.25 13.47 -11.51
C GLU A 173 5.20 12.34 -11.42
N GLN A 174 4.00 12.63 -10.89
CA GLN A 174 2.93 11.67 -10.62
C GLN A 174 3.35 10.54 -9.66
N GLN A 175 4.13 10.89 -8.64
CA GLN A 175 4.62 9.97 -7.61
C GLN A 175 4.33 10.47 -6.19
N ILE A 176 4.36 9.54 -5.25
CA ILE A 176 4.45 9.84 -3.83
C ILE A 176 5.93 10.06 -3.51
N SER A 177 6.26 11.22 -2.95
CA SER A 177 7.64 11.58 -2.62
C SER A 177 8.12 10.91 -1.32
N ASP A 178 7.19 10.67 -0.39
CA ASP A 178 7.46 9.97 0.85
C ASP A 178 7.34 8.45 0.62
N ASN A 179 8.46 7.73 0.77
CA ASN A 179 8.60 6.33 0.36
C ASN A 179 8.29 5.31 1.48
N GLN A 180 7.88 5.79 2.65
CA GLN A 180 7.60 4.94 3.81
C GLN A 180 6.14 4.45 3.77
N HIS A 181 5.95 3.18 4.11
CA HIS A 181 4.66 2.50 4.12
C HIS A 181 4.62 1.45 5.23
N GLY A 182 3.41 1.10 5.67
CA GLY A 182 3.19 0.10 6.71
C GLY A 182 3.54 0.61 8.11
N PHE A 183 3.82 -0.30 9.03
CA PHE A 183 4.10 0.02 10.42
C PHE A 183 5.45 0.76 10.57
N ILE A 184 5.42 1.94 11.20
CA ILE A 184 6.63 2.76 11.46
C ILE A 184 6.90 3.05 12.94
N GLY A 185 5.95 2.74 13.82
CA GLY A 185 6.06 3.03 15.24
C GLY A 185 4.73 2.89 15.97
N VAL A 186 4.72 3.22 17.25
CA VAL A 186 3.56 3.11 18.14
C VAL A 186 3.42 4.36 19.00
N ILE A 187 2.17 4.71 19.32
CA ILE A 187 1.83 5.65 20.36
C ILE A 187 1.37 4.85 21.58
N GLU A 188 2.09 4.96 22.69
CA GLU A 188 1.68 4.38 23.97
C GLU A 188 0.92 5.42 24.78
N LYS A 189 -0.23 5.00 25.31
CA LYS A 189 -1.17 5.84 26.03
C LYS A 189 -1.00 5.66 27.52
N GLU A 190 -0.83 6.77 28.22
CA GLU A 190 -0.76 6.82 29.68
C GLU A 190 -1.75 7.86 30.22
N TYR A 191 -1.87 8.00 31.54
CA TYR A 191 -2.96 8.79 32.13
C TYR A 191 -2.98 10.27 31.67
N ASP A 192 -1.83 10.94 31.64
CA ASP A 192 -1.69 12.37 31.33
C ASP A 192 -0.59 12.67 30.31
N TRP A 193 -0.11 11.65 29.59
CA TRP A 193 0.91 11.79 28.54
C TRP A 193 0.81 10.67 27.51
N ILE A 194 1.45 10.87 26.36
CA ILE A 194 1.65 9.84 25.34
C ILE A 194 3.14 9.65 25.06
N LEU A 195 3.58 8.40 24.88
CA LEU A 195 4.88 8.08 24.29
C LEU A 195 4.72 7.96 22.78
N ILE A 196 5.61 8.55 22.01
CA ILE A 196 5.77 8.21 20.59
C ILE A 196 7.09 7.48 20.42
N SER A 197 7.02 6.24 19.94
CA SER A 197 8.18 5.39 19.67
C SER A 197 8.20 4.96 18.21
N LEU A 198 9.30 5.23 17.51
CA LEU A 198 9.49 4.90 16.09
C LEU A 198 10.48 3.74 15.91
N ASN A 199 10.32 2.99 14.82
CA ASN A 199 11.15 1.81 14.51
C ASN A 199 12.65 2.12 14.32
N ASN A 200 13.00 3.39 14.14
CA ASN A 200 14.39 3.85 14.07
C ASN A 200 15.02 4.14 15.44
N GLY A 201 14.32 3.81 16.54
CA GLY A 201 14.79 3.99 17.92
C GLY A 201 14.52 5.38 18.51
N LYS A 202 13.85 6.28 17.77
CA LYS A 202 13.46 7.59 18.30
C LYS A 202 12.25 7.46 19.21
N ILE A 203 12.37 8.00 20.42
CA ILE A 203 11.34 7.93 21.46
C ILE A 203 11.23 9.30 22.13
N GLN A 204 10.01 9.83 22.26
CA GLN A 204 9.73 11.09 22.95
C GLN A 204 8.37 11.02 23.66
N VAL A 205 8.24 11.82 24.72
CA VAL A 205 6.99 11.94 25.50
C VAL A 205 6.33 13.28 25.19
N ILE A 206 5.00 13.27 25.05
CA ILE A 206 4.17 14.47 24.95
C ILE A 206 3.27 14.52 26.17
N SER A 207 3.42 15.57 26.98
CA SER A 207 2.52 15.81 28.12
C SER A 207 1.17 16.31 27.61
N LEU A 208 0.10 15.73 28.15
CA LEU A 208 -1.28 16.16 27.95
C LEU A 208 -1.80 16.96 29.16
N SER A 209 -0.98 17.20 30.20
CA SER A 209 -1.41 17.86 31.44
C SER A 209 -1.94 19.28 31.26
N GLY A 210 -1.58 19.95 30.14
CA GLY A 210 -2.11 21.26 29.77
C GLY A 210 -3.46 21.20 29.03
N LEU A 211 -3.91 20.00 28.66
CA LEU A 211 -5.18 19.73 28.02
C LEU A 211 -6.15 19.24 29.08
N ASN A 212 -7.39 19.73 29.06
CA ASN A 212 -8.41 19.30 30.01
C ASN A 212 -8.99 17.94 29.60
N ILE A 213 -8.18 16.90 29.49
CA ILE A 213 -8.59 15.59 28.98
C ILE A 213 -8.57 14.54 30.09
N ALA A 214 -9.58 13.67 30.12
CA ALA A 214 -9.67 12.56 31.07
C ALA A 214 -8.69 11.44 30.71
N GLY A 215 -8.18 10.69 31.71
CA GLY A 215 -7.18 9.64 31.48
C GLY A 215 -7.65 8.42 30.68
N ASP A 216 -8.96 8.22 30.54
CA ASP A 216 -9.57 7.19 29.69
C ASP A 216 -9.76 7.64 28.22
N TYR A 217 -9.08 8.72 27.81
CA TYR A 217 -9.10 9.21 26.44
C TYR A 217 -8.75 8.14 25.40
N LYS A 218 -9.18 8.41 24.17
CA LYS A 218 -8.96 7.59 22.98
C LYS A 218 -8.13 8.39 21.98
N ILE A 219 -7.41 7.65 21.14
CA ILE A 219 -6.59 8.20 20.07
C ILE A 219 -7.09 7.63 18.72
N ASN A 220 -7.22 8.50 17.72
CA ASN A 220 -7.52 8.11 16.36
C ASN A 220 -6.54 8.77 15.38
N ILE A 221 -5.88 7.96 14.56
CA ILE A 221 -4.89 8.42 13.59
C ILE A 221 -5.53 8.46 12.21
N GLY A 222 -5.36 9.60 11.53
CA GLY A 222 -5.71 9.82 10.14
C GLY A 222 -4.48 10.19 9.32
N TRP A 223 -4.64 10.15 8.01
CA TRP A 223 -3.58 10.49 7.07
C TRP A 223 -4.12 11.37 5.94
N GLN A 224 -3.33 12.36 5.58
CA GLN A 224 -3.58 13.20 4.42
C GLN A 224 -2.40 13.06 3.46
N LEU A 225 -2.72 12.79 2.19
CA LEU A 225 -1.75 12.86 1.09
C LEU A 225 -2.09 14.04 0.19
N SER A 226 -1.14 14.96 0.04
CA SER A 226 -1.23 16.08 -0.91
C SER A 226 0.12 16.34 -1.56
N GLN A 227 0.13 16.54 -2.88
CA GLN A 227 1.35 16.86 -3.65
C GLN A 227 2.53 15.91 -3.41
N GLY A 228 2.23 14.63 -3.19
CA GLY A 228 3.19 13.56 -2.92
C GLY A 228 3.73 13.51 -1.49
N ARG A 229 3.16 14.27 -0.56
CA ARG A 229 3.60 14.33 0.85
C ARG A 229 2.50 13.88 1.81
N TRP A 230 2.88 13.03 2.76
CA TRP A 230 2.01 12.56 3.83
C TRP A 230 2.04 13.51 5.03
N GLN A 231 0.88 13.72 5.60
CA GLN A 231 0.68 14.35 6.90
C GLN A 231 -0.08 13.38 7.79
N LEU A 232 0.44 13.17 9.00
CA LEU A 232 -0.25 12.45 10.05
C LEU A 232 -1.20 13.43 10.74
N LEU A 233 -2.43 12.98 10.96
CA LEU A 233 -3.45 13.67 11.72
C LEU A 233 -3.74 12.86 12.98
N LEU A 234 -3.67 13.49 14.14
CA LEU A 234 -3.88 12.84 15.43
C LEU A 234 -5.09 13.48 16.10
N ALA A 235 -6.13 12.70 16.37
CA ALA A 235 -7.24 13.11 17.21
C ALA A 235 -7.10 12.44 18.58
N ILE A 236 -7.06 13.23 19.65
CA ILE A 236 -7.08 12.77 21.04
C ILE A 236 -8.38 13.28 21.65
N TYR A 237 -9.20 12.38 22.20
CA TYR A 237 -10.54 12.74 22.66
C TYR A 237 -11.00 11.91 23.85
N ASP A 238 -11.81 12.53 24.70
CA ASP A 238 -12.66 11.87 25.69
C ASP A 238 -14.14 12.14 25.36
N ASN A 239 -15.05 11.96 26.31
CA ASN A 239 -16.47 12.22 26.08
C ASN A 239 -16.84 13.72 26.04
N GLN A 240 -15.98 14.64 26.48
CA GLN A 240 -16.26 16.08 26.58
C GLN A 240 -15.31 16.95 25.75
N HIS A 241 -14.14 16.44 25.37
CA HIS A 241 -13.06 17.18 24.76
C HIS A 241 -12.49 16.44 23.55
N LEU A 242 -12.10 17.20 22.55
CA LEU A 242 -11.45 16.74 21.33
C LEU A 242 -10.33 17.71 20.97
N TYR A 243 -9.14 17.17 20.76
CA TYR A 243 -7.97 17.89 20.30
C TYR A 243 -7.43 17.25 19.02
N ILE A 244 -7.12 18.08 18.02
CA ILE A 244 -6.56 17.63 16.74
C ILE A 244 -5.17 18.20 16.58
N PHE A 245 -4.21 17.36 16.21
CA PHE A 245 -2.83 17.70 15.93
C PHE A 245 -2.47 17.22 14.52
N LYS A 246 -1.44 17.83 13.91
CA LYS A 246 -0.93 17.39 12.61
C LYS A 246 0.58 17.54 12.53
N THR A 247 1.26 16.62 11.86
CA THR A 247 2.67 16.79 11.49
C THR A 247 2.98 16.13 10.15
N ALA A 248 4.03 16.58 9.46
CA ALA A 248 4.46 15.95 8.22
C ALA A 248 5.18 14.63 8.50
N LEU A 249 4.98 13.63 7.64
CA LEU A 249 5.66 12.33 7.78
C LEU A 249 7.19 12.48 7.71
N ASN A 250 7.68 13.36 6.84
CA ASN A 250 9.10 13.67 6.75
C ASN A 250 9.63 14.25 8.06
N ASP A 251 8.87 15.09 8.76
CA ASP A 251 9.28 15.62 10.06
C ASP A 251 9.29 14.51 11.11
N LEU A 252 8.26 13.66 11.14
CA LEU A 252 8.21 12.51 12.06
C LEU A 252 9.46 11.60 11.93
N ILE A 253 9.92 11.36 10.70
CA ILE A 253 11.05 10.47 10.43
C ILE A 253 12.39 11.18 10.58
N ASN A 254 12.54 12.36 9.98
CA ASN A 254 13.84 13.03 9.80
C ASN A 254 14.05 14.22 10.75
N ASN A 255 12.98 14.89 11.21
CA ASN A 255 13.04 16.07 12.09
C ASN A 255 12.13 15.91 13.31
N PHE A 256 12.46 14.91 14.13
CA PHE A 256 11.54 14.38 15.14
C PHE A 256 11.17 15.41 16.20
N ASP A 257 12.10 16.26 16.64
CA ASP A 257 11.81 17.31 17.64
C ASP A 257 10.75 18.30 17.14
N LYS A 258 10.79 18.65 15.86
CA LYS A 258 9.73 19.47 15.24
C LYS A 258 8.40 18.72 15.20
N ALA A 259 8.41 17.45 14.84
CA ALA A 259 7.19 16.64 14.84
C ALA A 259 6.56 16.51 16.24
N ILE A 260 7.38 16.42 17.29
CA ILE A 260 6.90 16.42 18.67
C ILE A 260 6.29 17.77 19.06
N LEU A 261 6.90 18.88 18.66
CA LEU A 261 6.33 20.22 18.88
C LEU A 261 4.97 20.38 18.17
N ASP A 262 4.89 19.96 16.91
CA ASP A 262 3.66 19.96 16.12
C ASP A 262 2.56 19.11 16.79
N LEU A 263 2.92 17.93 17.31
CA LEU A 263 2.01 17.01 18.00
C LEU A 263 1.73 17.40 19.47
N SER A 264 2.37 18.45 19.98
CA SER A 264 2.10 19.03 21.31
C SER A 264 1.22 20.28 21.23
N THR A 265 0.97 20.81 20.03
CA THR A 265 0.24 22.07 19.82
C THR A 265 -1.08 21.78 19.09
N PRO A 266 -2.22 21.78 19.81
CA PRO A 266 -3.50 21.48 19.17
C PRO A 266 -3.91 22.58 18.19
N ILE A 267 -4.59 22.18 17.13
CA ILE A 267 -5.24 23.09 16.19
C ILE A 267 -6.61 23.47 16.76
N ASP A 268 -6.93 24.75 16.74
CA ASP A 268 -8.20 25.25 17.26
C ASP A 268 -9.40 24.61 16.55
N ILE A 269 -10.42 24.24 17.32
CA ILE A 269 -11.71 23.75 16.83
C ILE A 269 -12.78 24.77 17.23
N ILE A 270 -13.43 25.37 16.25
CA ILE A 270 -14.58 26.24 16.46
C ILE A 270 -15.80 25.37 16.76
N ASP A 271 -16.45 25.66 17.88
CA ASP A 271 -17.60 24.92 18.41
C ASP A 271 -17.28 23.42 18.60
N PRO A 272 -16.33 23.07 19.49
CA PRO A 272 -15.92 21.69 19.67
C PRO A 272 -17.10 20.82 20.14
N PRO A 273 -17.21 19.57 19.65
CA PRO A 273 -18.28 18.66 19.99
C PRO A 273 -18.21 18.25 21.48
N LYS A 274 -19.34 17.84 22.04
CA LYS A 274 -19.47 17.30 23.40
C LYS A 274 -20.29 16.03 23.39
N ASP A 275 -20.20 15.24 24.46
CA ASP A 275 -20.85 13.93 24.58
C ASP A 275 -20.42 12.96 23.47
N ILE A 276 -19.12 12.97 23.17
CA ILE A 276 -18.49 12.20 22.10
C ILE A 276 -18.48 10.71 22.45
N VAL A 277 -19.00 9.89 21.55
CA VAL A 277 -18.98 8.43 21.68
C VAL A 277 -17.81 7.82 20.90
N THR A 278 -17.73 8.20 19.63
CA THR A 278 -16.74 7.69 18.69
C THR A 278 -16.54 8.67 17.54
N LEU A 279 -15.41 8.54 16.84
CA LEU A 279 -15.09 9.32 15.66
C LEU A 279 -14.32 8.50 14.63
N SER A 280 -14.30 8.99 13.39
CA SER A 280 -13.47 8.44 12.32
C SER A 280 -13.07 9.55 11.34
N TRP A 281 -11.80 9.59 10.98
CA TRP A 281 -11.36 10.34 9.82
C TRP A 281 -12.03 9.80 8.56
N TYR A 282 -12.39 10.69 7.63
CA TYR A 282 -12.97 10.35 6.34
C TYR A 282 -12.79 11.48 5.33
N TYR A 283 -12.81 11.17 4.04
CA TYR A 283 -12.81 12.21 3.00
C TYR A 283 -14.24 12.61 2.66
N HIS A 284 -14.70 13.78 3.14
CA HIS A 284 -16.03 14.28 2.82
C HIS A 284 -16.16 14.67 1.34
N HIS A 285 -15.10 15.26 0.79
CA HIS A 285 -15.04 15.69 -0.59
C HIS A 285 -13.85 15.05 -1.31
N ASP A 286 -14.00 14.85 -2.61
CA ASP A 286 -12.85 14.50 -3.45
C ASP A 286 -11.81 15.63 -3.40
N ASN A 287 -10.53 15.26 -3.44
CA ASN A 287 -9.41 16.20 -3.52
C ASN A 287 -9.39 17.24 -2.40
N SER A 288 -9.71 16.80 -1.18
CA SER A 288 -9.74 17.63 0.02
C SER A 288 -8.87 17.04 1.13
N GLN A 289 -8.64 17.82 2.17
CA GLN A 289 -8.12 17.28 3.43
C GLN A 289 -9.20 16.44 4.10
N PRO A 290 -8.85 15.35 4.81
CA PRO A 290 -9.86 14.54 5.48
C PRO A 290 -10.55 15.35 6.60
N SER A 291 -11.85 15.13 6.71
CA SER A 291 -12.69 15.62 7.78
C SER A 291 -12.78 14.57 8.89
N LEU A 292 -13.21 14.99 10.07
CA LEU A 292 -13.45 14.08 11.18
C LEU A 292 -14.96 13.97 11.42
N ALA A 293 -15.51 12.78 11.22
CA ALA A 293 -16.90 12.48 11.58
C ALA A 293 -16.94 12.15 13.07
N VAL A 294 -17.74 12.88 13.83
CA VAL A 294 -17.91 12.72 15.27
C VAL A 294 -19.35 12.33 15.57
N LEU A 295 -19.54 11.25 16.34
CA LEU A 295 -20.85 10.83 16.82
C LEU A 295 -21.01 11.27 18.27
N THR A 296 -21.99 12.14 18.52
CA THR A 296 -22.33 12.61 19.86
C THR A 296 -23.67 12.07 20.31
N LYS A 297 -23.79 11.78 21.60
CA LYS A 297 -24.97 11.13 22.19
C LYS A 297 -25.81 12.12 22.97
N ARG A 298 -27.12 12.10 22.72
CA ARG A 298 -28.11 12.80 23.55
C ARG A 298 -29.14 11.81 24.06
N ASN A 299 -29.53 11.96 25.32
CA ASN A 299 -30.64 11.19 25.89
C ASN A 299 -31.80 12.14 26.19
N ASP A 300 -33.01 11.73 25.81
CA ASP A 300 -34.22 12.45 26.22
C ASP A 300 -34.58 12.15 27.69
N SER A 301 -35.61 12.82 28.22
CA SER A 301 -36.06 12.63 29.60
C SER A 301 -36.59 11.22 29.88
N ALA A 302 -36.97 10.45 28.86
CA ALA A 302 -37.38 9.05 28.98
C ALA A 302 -36.19 8.07 28.89
N GLY A 303 -34.98 8.60 28.64
CA GLY A 303 -33.76 7.85 28.46
C GLY A 303 -33.58 7.27 27.06
N ASN A 304 -34.39 7.67 26.07
CA ASN A 304 -34.16 7.28 24.69
C ASN A 304 -32.95 8.02 24.14
N THR A 305 -32.12 7.29 23.44
CA THR A 305 -30.90 7.78 22.83
C THR A 305 -31.18 8.35 21.43
N SER A 306 -30.55 9.49 21.14
CA SER A 306 -30.38 10.07 19.82
C SER A 306 -28.89 10.27 19.56
N ILE A 307 -28.45 10.03 18.34
CA ILE A 307 -27.06 10.24 17.92
C ILE A 307 -27.02 11.39 16.93
N ILE A 308 -26.18 12.38 17.20
CA ILE A 308 -25.92 13.48 16.27
C ILE A 308 -24.62 13.15 15.54
N VAL A 309 -24.68 13.27 14.23
CA VAL A 309 -23.53 13.12 13.36
C VAL A 309 -23.01 14.51 13.06
N GLU A 310 -21.79 14.80 13.49
CA GLU A 310 -21.12 16.08 13.29
C GLU A 310 -19.92 15.89 12.38
N ASP A 311 -19.73 16.83 11.45
CA ASP A 311 -18.56 16.90 10.58
C ASP A 311 -17.65 18.02 11.07
N ILE A 312 -16.38 17.71 11.30
CA ILE A 312 -15.34 18.67 11.67
C ILE A 312 -14.39 18.82 10.48
N GLU A 313 -14.40 20.00 9.87
CA GLU A 313 -13.70 20.28 8.63
C GLU A 313 -12.59 21.31 8.82
N TYR A 314 -11.45 21.09 8.16
CA TYR A 314 -10.33 22.01 8.24
C TYR A 314 -10.53 23.21 7.30
N ASN A 315 -10.47 24.42 7.87
CA ASN A 315 -10.43 25.67 7.14
C ASN A 315 -8.98 26.13 6.96
N SER A 316 -8.47 26.01 5.74
CA SER A 316 -7.10 26.39 5.39
C SER A 316 -6.83 27.89 5.50
N PHE A 317 -7.83 28.75 5.35
CA PHE A 317 -7.66 30.20 5.44
C PHE A 317 -7.40 30.66 6.88
N ASN A 318 -8.10 30.05 7.83
CA ASN A 318 -8.01 30.43 9.25
C ASN A 318 -7.11 29.49 10.06
N ASN A 319 -6.60 28.41 9.44
CA ASN A 319 -5.83 27.35 10.10
C ASN A 319 -6.53 26.78 11.35
N ASN A 320 -7.83 26.53 11.24
CA ASN A 320 -8.65 25.95 12.30
C ASN A 320 -9.62 24.91 11.74
N TYR A 321 -10.19 24.11 12.64
CA TYR A 321 -11.30 23.23 12.31
C TYR A 321 -12.62 23.89 12.68
N LYS A 322 -13.69 23.56 11.96
CA LYS A 322 -15.05 24.01 12.25
C LYS A 322 -16.00 22.82 12.31
N THR A 323 -16.77 22.75 13.39
CA THR A 323 -17.82 21.76 13.56
C THR A 323 -19.11 22.17 12.83
N SER A 324 -19.79 21.21 12.23
CA SER A 324 -21.12 21.37 11.66
C SER A 324 -21.97 20.12 11.89
N ILE A 325 -23.26 20.29 12.15
CA ILE A 325 -24.18 19.16 12.33
C ILE A 325 -24.59 18.65 10.95
N LYS A 326 -24.32 17.38 10.69
CA LYS A 326 -24.66 16.67 9.45
C LYS A 326 -26.07 16.08 9.52
N ASP A 327 -26.38 15.37 10.60
CA ASP A 327 -27.62 14.62 10.77
C ASP A 327 -27.92 14.31 12.25
N ALA A 328 -29.16 13.90 12.54
CA ALA A 328 -29.59 13.44 13.85
C ALA A 328 -30.42 12.14 13.74
N ILE A 329 -29.86 11.04 14.23
CA ILE A 329 -30.44 9.71 14.23
C ILE A 329 -31.27 9.53 15.50
N ASN A 330 -32.59 9.36 15.34
CA ASN A 330 -33.55 9.23 16.43
C ASN A 330 -34.21 7.82 16.44
N GLY A 331 -35.00 7.54 17.49
CA GLY A 331 -35.77 6.29 17.57
C GLY A 331 -34.89 5.06 17.77
N LEU A 332 -33.90 5.17 18.66
CA LEU A 332 -32.92 4.13 18.95
C LEU A 332 -33.23 3.36 20.25
N GLY A 333 -34.20 3.83 21.03
CA GLY A 333 -34.45 3.30 22.38
C GLY A 333 -33.27 3.57 23.32
N LYS A 334 -33.09 2.73 24.33
CA LYS A 334 -31.98 2.84 25.29
C LYS A 334 -30.76 2.10 24.73
N LEU A 335 -29.69 2.83 24.40
CA LEU A 335 -28.45 2.24 23.88
C LEU A 335 -27.22 2.66 24.69
N GLY A 336 -26.29 1.72 24.84
CA GLY A 336 -24.96 1.97 25.37
C GLY A 336 -23.99 2.47 24.29
N ASP A 337 -22.90 3.08 24.74
CA ASP A 337 -21.86 3.64 23.86
C ASP A 337 -21.10 2.54 23.10
N ASN A 338 -21.04 1.35 23.68
CA ASN A 338 -20.48 0.13 23.07
C ASN A 338 -21.32 -0.46 21.93
N ASN A 339 -22.45 0.16 21.58
CA ASN A 339 -23.29 -0.23 20.45
C ASN A 339 -23.24 0.77 19.29
N ILE A 340 -22.30 1.72 19.32
CA ILE A 340 -22.19 2.83 18.38
C ILE A 340 -20.80 2.81 17.75
N TYR A 341 -20.75 2.68 16.43
CA TYR A 341 -19.51 2.63 15.67
C TYR A 341 -19.63 3.47 14.41
N VAL A 342 -18.50 4.05 14.00
CA VAL A 342 -18.39 4.79 12.73
C VAL A 342 -17.16 4.31 11.99
N GLU A 343 -17.31 4.11 10.68
CA GLU A 343 -16.22 3.66 9.83
C GLU A 343 -16.31 4.32 8.45
N ALA A 344 -15.20 4.93 8.04
CA ALA A 344 -15.03 5.43 6.69
C ALA A 344 -14.49 4.33 5.78
N LEU A 345 -15.01 4.25 4.56
CA LEU A 345 -14.59 3.27 3.57
C LEU A 345 -13.82 3.91 2.41
N ASP A 346 -12.82 3.20 1.90
CA ASP A 346 -12.08 3.51 0.67
C ASP A 346 -11.94 2.27 -0.22
N PRO A 347 -13.00 1.88 -0.94
CA PRO A 347 -13.05 0.64 -1.71
C PRO A 347 -12.17 0.64 -2.96
N SER A 348 -11.61 1.80 -3.33
CA SER A 348 -10.65 1.97 -4.43
C SER A 348 -9.21 2.17 -3.96
N TYR A 349 -8.99 2.37 -2.65
CA TYR A 349 -7.69 2.66 -2.05
C TYR A 349 -7.04 3.94 -2.61
N THR A 350 -7.85 4.92 -2.98
CA THR A 350 -7.41 6.17 -3.63
C THR A 350 -7.52 7.38 -2.70
N LEU A 351 -8.00 7.18 -1.47
CA LEU A 351 -8.36 8.24 -0.53
C LEU A 351 -9.41 9.21 -1.06
N ALA A 352 -10.17 8.81 -2.08
CA ALA A 352 -11.28 9.58 -2.65
C ALA A 352 -12.40 9.78 -1.62
N LYS A 353 -13.45 10.51 -2.00
CA LYS A 353 -14.64 10.71 -1.16
C LYS A 353 -15.09 9.39 -0.55
N SER A 354 -15.04 9.32 0.78
CA SER A 354 -15.30 8.11 1.54
C SER A 354 -16.79 7.98 1.85
N GLN A 355 -17.30 6.76 1.71
CA GLN A 355 -18.60 6.42 2.29
C GLN A 355 -18.43 6.32 3.81
N LEU A 356 -19.40 6.84 4.56
CA LEU A 356 -19.36 6.80 6.03
C LEU A 356 -20.46 5.85 6.51
N TYR A 357 -20.05 4.77 7.17
CA TYR A 357 -20.94 3.75 7.70
C TYR A 357 -21.05 3.96 9.21
N VAL A 358 -22.27 4.20 9.67
CA VAL A 358 -22.60 4.45 11.07
C VAL A 358 -23.46 3.30 11.57
N PHE A 359 -22.96 2.54 12.53
CA PHE A 359 -23.68 1.43 13.16
C PHE A 359 -24.19 1.88 14.51
N VAL A 360 -25.49 1.81 14.72
CA VAL A 360 -26.14 2.25 15.96
C VAL A 360 -27.19 1.23 16.36
N GLY A 361 -26.89 0.46 17.41
CA GLY A 361 -27.76 -0.62 17.85
C GLY A 361 -27.88 -1.70 16.77
N ASP A 362 -29.08 -1.90 16.24
CA ASP A 362 -29.42 -2.84 15.17
C ASP A 362 -29.58 -2.14 13.80
N LYS A 363 -29.05 -0.92 13.63
CA LYS A 363 -29.15 -0.18 12.36
C LYS A 363 -27.77 0.11 11.79
N LEU A 364 -27.65 -0.06 10.48
CA LEU A 364 -26.58 0.52 9.67
C LEU A 364 -27.15 1.75 8.95
N ILE A 365 -26.47 2.87 9.09
CA ILE A 365 -26.75 4.12 8.40
C ILE A 365 -25.58 4.42 7.47
N VAL A 366 -25.84 4.62 6.19
CA VAL A 366 -24.82 4.91 5.18
C VAL A 366 -24.99 6.34 4.67
N TYR A 367 -23.93 7.13 4.79
CA TYR A 367 -23.81 8.48 4.22
C TYR A 367 -22.86 8.49 3.02
N ASN A 368 -22.87 9.60 2.27
CA ASN A 368 -21.98 9.84 1.12
C ASN A 368 -22.11 8.78 0.02
N LEU A 369 -23.35 8.45 -0.35
CA LEU A 369 -23.63 7.48 -1.41
C LEU A 369 -23.04 7.92 -2.75
N ALA A 370 -22.51 6.95 -3.51
CA ALA A 370 -21.97 7.22 -4.83
C ALA A 370 -23.10 7.68 -5.76
N ASN A 371 -22.88 8.77 -6.51
CA ASN A 371 -23.83 9.38 -7.46
C ASN A 371 -25.05 10.12 -6.86
N SER A 372 -25.11 10.39 -5.55
CA SER A 372 -26.11 11.31 -5.01
C SER A 372 -25.56 12.74 -4.89
N ASN A 373 -26.29 13.70 -5.49
CA ASN A 373 -26.09 15.14 -5.29
C ASN A 373 -26.82 15.65 -4.04
N LYS A 374 -27.46 14.77 -3.26
CA LYS A 374 -28.21 15.08 -2.04
C LYS A 374 -27.62 14.33 -0.84
N ASN A 375 -27.95 14.79 0.36
CA ASN A 375 -27.67 14.12 1.64
C ASN A 375 -28.51 12.84 1.79
N ASP A 376 -28.51 11.97 0.76
CA ASP A 376 -29.25 10.73 0.80
C ASP A 376 -28.59 9.82 1.82
N THR A 377 -29.38 9.48 2.84
CA THR A 377 -28.98 8.63 3.94
C THR A 377 -29.75 7.32 3.79
N LEU A 378 -29.05 6.19 3.79
CA LEU A 378 -29.68 4.87 3.74
C LEU A 378 -29.67 4.24 5.12
N ILE A 379 -30.85 3.87 5.60
CA ILE A 379 -31.01 3.12 6.85
C ILE A 379 -31.30 1.67 6.51
N VAL A 380 -30.49 0.79 7.05
CA VAL A 380 -30.48 -0.63 6.79
C VAL A 380 -30.64 -1.37 8.13
N PRO A 381 -31.75 -2.07 8.36
CA PRO A 381 -31.94 -2.83 9.59
C PRO A 381 -31.04 -4.07 9.59
N LEU A 382 -30.36 -4.30 10.70
CA LEU A 382 -29.62 -5.50 11.01
C LEU A 382 -30.49 -6.40 11.89
N GLN A 383 -30.25 -7.70 11.81
CA GLN A 383 -31.01 -8.67 12.61
C GLN A 383 -30.59 -8.70 14.08
N ASN A 384 -29.44 -8.10 14.42
CA ASN A 384 -28.90 -8.12 15.78
C ASN A 384 -28.24 -6.78 16.12
N ILE A 385 -28.21 -6.47 17.42
CA ILE A 385 -27.48 -5.32 17.95
C ILE A 385 -25.97 -5.56 17.81
N VAL A 386 -25.29 -4.58 17.23
CA VAL A 386 -23.83 -4.56 17.07
C VAL A 386 -23.18 -4.36 18.44
N LYS A 387 -22.33 -5.31 18.87
CA LYS A 387 -21.62 -5.25 20.17
C LYS A 387 -20.12 -4.97 20.07
N HIS A 388 -19.54 -5.21 18.91
CA HIS A 388 -18.13 -4.95 18.61
C HIS A 388 -18.05 -4.22 17.27
N LYS A 389 -16.92 -3.56 17.01
CA LYS A 389 -16.68 -2.84 15.76
C LYS A 389 -16.91 -3.80 14.56
N PRO A 390 -17.86 -3.50 13.65
CA PRO A 390 -18.10 -4.30 12.46
C PRO A 390 -16.89 -4.30 11.52
N ILE A 391 -16.82 -5.31 10.65
CA ILE A 391 -15.78 -5.42 9.62
C ILE A 391 -16.47 -5.39 8.27
N ILE A 392 -16.08 -4.44 7.43
CA ILE A 392 -16.63 -4.27 6.09
C ILE A 392 -15.63 -4.79 5.07
N VAL A 393 -16.08 -5.76 4.29
CA VAL A 393 -15.24 -6.44 3.31
C VAL A 393 -15.86 -6.29 1.94
N LYS A 394 -15.10 -5.84 0.96
CA LYS A 394 -15.53 -5.82 -0.43
C LYS A 394 -15.57 -7.23 -0.99
N LYS A 395 -16.76 -7.73 -1.31
CA LYS A 395 -16.95 -9.01 -1.99
C LYS A 395 -16.58 -8.86 -3.46
N ASP A 396 -17.17 -7.86 -4.11
CA ASP A 396 -16.95 -7.50 -5.51
C ASP A 396 -17.24 -6.00 -5.77
N PHE A 397 -17.52 -5.62 -7.01
CA PHE A 397 -17.78 -4.22 -7.36
C PHE A 397 -19.10 -3.67 -6.79
N TYR A 398 -20.07 -4.52 -6.50
CA TYR A 398 -21.42 -4.12 -6.13
C TYR A 398 -21.80 -4.54 -4.72
N GLU A 399 -21.13 -5.55 -4.16
CA GLU A 399 -21.49 -6.14 -2.88
C GLU A 399 -20.37 -6.04 -1.84
N TYR A 400 -20.79 -5.82 -0.61
CA TYR A 400 -19.96 -5.91 0.59
C TYR A 400 -20.44 -7.05 1.48
N TYR A 401 -19.51 -7.73 2.14
CA TYR A 401 -19.81 -8.45 3.36
C TYR A 401 -19.69 -7.51 4.55
N ILE A 402 -20.66 -7.58 5.46
CA ILE A 402 -20.59 -6.91 6.77
C ILE A 402 -20.55 -8.00 7.82
N LEU A 403 -19.46 -8.07 8.57
CA LEU A 403 -19.28 -9.01 9.65
C LEU A 403 -19.58 -8.31 10.97
N THR A 404 -20.48 -8.90 11.75
CA THR A 404 -20.74 -8.48 13.14
C THR A 404 -20.63 -9.71 14.03
N TYR A 405 -20.21 -9.56 15.28
CA TYR A 405 -20.04 -10.71 16.18
C TYR A 405 -20.38 -10.37 17.63
N SER A 406 -20.86 -11.38 18.34
CA SER A 406 -21.23 -11.27 19.75
C SER A 406 -21.18 -12.66 20.39
N GLY A 407 -20.45 -12.78 21.50
CA GLY A 407 -20.41 -14.03 22.25
C GLY A 407 -19.81 -15.15 21.42
N ASP A 408 -20.58 -16.20 21.18
CA ASP A 408 -20.17 -17.44 20.51
C ASP A 408 -20.36 -17.45 19.00
N ARG A 409 -20.82 -16.34 18.40
CA ARG A 409 -21.22 -16.34 16.99
C ARG A 409 -20.87 -15.06 16.27
N TYR A 410 -20.71 -15.20 14.96
CA TYR A 410 -20.68 -14.06 14.04
C TYR A 410 -21.75 -14.19 12.95
N TYR A 411 -22.17 -13.04 12.46
CA TYR A 411 -23.14 -12.86 11.40
C TYR A 411 -22.43 -12.26 10.19
N GLN A 412 -22.58 -12.92 9.04
CA GLN A 412 -22.08 -12.42 7.76
C GLN A 412 -23.26 -11.94 6.93
N TYR A 413 -23.42 -10.62 6.82
CA TYR A 413 -24.41 -10.01 5.94
C TYR A 413 -23.84 -9.81 4.54
N LYS A 414 -24.68 -9.94 3.51
CA LYS A 414 -24.41 -9.46 2.15
C LYS A 414 -25.18 -8.16 1.95
N TYR A 415 -24.46 -7.08 1.74
CA TYR A 415 -24.99 -5.75 1.52
C TYR A 415 -24.75 -5.31 0.07
N THR A 416 -25.80 -4.93 -0.63
CA THR A 416 -25.67 -4.36 -1.97
C THR A 416 -25.40 -2.86 -1.86
N SER A 417 -24.22 -2.44 -2.32
CA SER A 417 -23.71 -1.06 -2.23
C SER A 417 -24.72 -0.03 -2.74
N ASN A 418 -24.88 1.07 -2.01
CA ASN A 418 -25.78 2.18 -2.31
C ASN A 418 -27.27 1.80 -2.38
N THR A 419 -27.68 0.70 -1.75
CA THR A 419 -29.09 0.31 -1.63
C THR A 419 -29.47 0.07 -0.18
N ASN A 420 -30.76 -0.12 0.10
CA ASN A 420 -31.23 -0.60 1.40
C ASN A 420 -31.26 -2.14 1.49
N ILE A 421 -30.70 -2.84 0.49
CA ILE A 421 -30.76 -4.29 0.39
C ILE A 421 -29.62 -4.89 1.20
N ILE A 422 -29.98 -5.56 2.28
CA ILE A 422 -29.09 -6.40 3.08
C ILE A 422 -29.75 -7.75 3.32
N SER A 423 -28.96 -8.81 3.27
CA SER A 423 -29.42 -10.15 3.64
C SER A 423 -28.42 -10.80 4.58
N LEU A 424 -28.89 -11.47 5.63
CA LEU A 424 -28.03 -12.32 6.42
C LEU A 424 -27.67 -13.54 5.56
N ALA A 425 -26.41 -13.65 5.17
CA ALA A 425 -25.96 -14.76 4.34
C ALA A 425 -25.76 -16.02 5.19
N ASN A 426 -25.12 -15.90 6.34
CA ASN A 426 -24.79 -17.01 7.23
C ASN A 426 -24.62 -16.54 8.68
N THR A 427 -24.92 -17.43 9.62
CA THR A 427 -24.50 -17.32 11.03
C THR A 427 -23.57 -18.49 11.32
N VAL A 428 -22.40 -18.21 11.89
CA VAL A 428 -21.43 -19.23 12.30
C VAL A 428 -21.31 -19.19 13.81
N ILE A 429 -21.34 -20.37 14.44
CA ILE A 429 -21.37 -20.56 15.88
C ILE A 429 -20.15 -21.39 16.28
N TYR A 430 -19.45 -20.94 17.33
CA TYR A 430 -18.35 -21.63 17.98
C TYR A 430 -18.80 -22.00 19.41
N PRO A 431 -19.38 -23.20 19.61
CA PRO A 431 -19.94 -23.59 20.90
C PRO A 431 -18.91 -23.49 22.02
N GLU A 432 -19.33 -22.93 23.16
CA GLU A 432 -18.50 -22.78 24.37
C GLU A 432 -17.20 -21.96 24.17
N GLN A 433 -17.16 -21.14 23.13
CA GLN A 433 -16.05 -20.25 22.83
C GLN A 433 -16.60 -18.84 22.65
N LYS A 434 -15.90 -17.85 23.18
CA LYS A 434 -16.22 -16.44 22.98
C LYS A 434 -15.31 -15.91 21.88
N ILE A 435 -15.91 -15.34 20.83
CA ILE A 435 -15.18 -14.59 19.81
C ILE A 435 -14.68 -13.30 20.45
N GLU A 436 -13.36 -13.10 20.42
CA GLU A 436 -12.67 -11.92 20.92
C GLU A 436 -12.42 -10.93 19.81
N ASN A 437 -12.08 -11.41 18.61
CA ASN A 437 -11.84 -10.58 17.46
C ASN A 437 -12.02 -11.35 16.14
N ILE A 438 -12.26 -10.62 15.05
CA ILE A 438 -12.20 -11.16 13.70
C ILE A 438 -11.28 -10.24 12.90
N VAL A 439 -10.34 -10.84 12.17
CA VAL A 439 -9.38 -10.11 11.34
C VAL A 439 -9.48 -10.61 9.91
N VAL A 440 -9.61 -9.68 8.95
CA VAL A 440 -9.66 -10.02 7.53
C VAL A 440 -8.33 -9.70 6.86
N ARG A 441 -7.64 -10.75 6.42
CA ARG A 441 -6.32 -10.65 5.78
C ARG A 441 -6.18 -11.72 4.71
N TYR A 442 -5.46 -11.41 3.63
CA TYR A 442 -5.19 -12.36 2.55
C TYR A 442 -6.45 -13.02 1.94
N SER A 443 -7.56 -12.29 1.90
CA SER A 443 -8.87 -12.80 1.47
C SER A 443 -9.44 -13.94 2.33
N LEU A 444 -8.97 -14.04 3.57
CA LEU A 444 -9.41 -14.99 4.59
C LEU A 444 -9.89 -14.25 5.85
N LYS A 445 -10.70 -14.94 6.64
CA LYS A 445 -11.10 -14.51 7.98
C LYS A 445 -10.28 -15.29 9.00
N PHE A 446 -9.66 -14.57 9.91
CA PHE A 446 -9.04 -15.10 11.12
C PHE A 446 -9.98 -14.80 12.28
N ILE A 447 -10.68 -15.82 12.76
CA ILE A 447 -11.61 -15.70 13.88
C ILE A 447 -10.86 -16.11 15.13
N ILE A 448 -10.64 -15.13 16.02
CA ILE A 448 -9.90 -15.30 17.26
C ILE A 448 -10.91 -15.50 18.37
N THR A 449 -10.89 -16.67 19.00
CA THR A 449 -11.68 -16.97 20.19
C THR A 449 -10.78 -17.04 21.41
N ASN A 450 -11.39 -17.12 22.59
CA ASN A 450 -10.70 -17.35 23.85
C ASN A 450 -10.00 -18.73 23.97
N LYS A 451 -10.09 -19.61 22.96
CA LYS A 451 -9.48 -20.95 22.96
C LYS A 451 -8.66 -21.26 21.69
N ASN A 452 -9.11 -20.77 20.54
CA ASN A 452 -8.58 -21.15 19.23
C ASN A 452 -8.58 -19.98 18.26
N ILE A 453 -7.76 -20.08 17.21
CA ILE A 453 -7.83 -19.26 16.01
C ILE A 453 -8.32 -20.13 14.86
N TYR A 454 -9.44 -19.74 14.26
CA TYR A 454 -10.01 -20.37 13.07
C TYR A 454 -9.65 -19.56 11.83
N ILE A 455 -9.29 -20.25 10.75
CA ILE A 455 -9.02 -19.64 9.45
C ILE A 455 -10.09 -20.12 8.48
N ASP A 456 -10.97 -19.21 8.08
CA ASP A 456 -12.12 -19.49 7.24
C ASP A 456 -12.09 -18.67 5.95
N ASP A 457 -12.63 -19.21 4.87
CA ASP A 457 -12.92 -18.42 3.68
C ASP A 457 -14.29 -17.70 3.79
N PHE A 458 -14.60 -16.82 2.83
CA PHE A 458 -15.86 -16.07 2.79
C PHE A 458 -17.10 -16.91 2.41
N THR A 459 -16.91 -18.18 2.06
CA THR A 459 -17.99 -19.17 1.97
C THR A 459 -18.27 -19.86 3.31
N ASN A 460 -17.52 -19.50 4.36
CA ASN A 460 -17.51 -20.12 5.69
C ASN A 460 -17.01 -21.57 5.69
N LYS A 461 -16.14 -21.91 4.73
CA LYS A 461 -15.39 -23.16 4.81
C LYS A 461 -14.18 -22.94 5.72
N GLN A 462 -14.12 -23.71 6.80
CA GLN A 462 -12.95 -23.77 7.67
C GLN A 462 -11.78 -24.41 6.92
N LEU A 463 -10.66 -23.70 6.88
CA LEU A 463 -9.42 -24.15 6.24
C LEU A 463 -8.42 -24.68 7.26
N SER A 464 -8.40 -24.09 8.46
CA SER A 464 -7.48 -24.45 9.53
C SER A 464 -8.02 -24.05 10.90
N GLU A 465 -7.53 -24.73 11.94
CA GLU A 465 -7.75 -24.41 13.35
C GLU A 465 -6.42 -24.53 14.08
N VAL A 466 -6.13 -23.54 14.93
CA VAL A 466 -4.90 -23.46 15.71
C VAL A 466 -5.28 -23.18 17.16
N ALA A 467 -4.85 -24.03 18.10
CA ALA A 467 -5.05 -23.77 19.52
C ALA A 467 -4.19 -22.59 19.98
N THR A 468 -4.78 -21.68 20.77
CA THR A 468 -4.07 -20.52 21.35
C THR A 468 -3.42 -20.85 22.68
#